data_AF-A0A4P7ZUX1-F1
#
_entry.id   AF-A0A4P7ZUX1-F1
#
_cell.length_a   1.000
_cell.length_b   1.000
_cell.length_c   1.000
_cell.angle_alpha   90.00
_cell.angle_beta   90.00
_cell.angle_gamma   90.00
#
_symmetry.space_group_name_H-M   'P 1'
#
loop_
_entity.id
_entity.type
_entity.pdbx_description
1 polymer ?
#
loop_
_entity_poly.entity_id
_entity_poly.type
_entity_poly.pdbx_seq_one_letter_code
_entity_poly.pdbx_strand_id
1 'polypeptide(L)'
;MAYASIEMPPFQLAPGEQDPRFQLDPSRMPRRLDLDLPEELLEKLMRQAGRSHRSLPELIEHILSQSCVEIVEDARSHDAPSLPE
;
A
#
# COMPACT_ATOMS: atom_id res chain seq x y z
N MET A 1 8.47 -39.62 14.93
CA MET A 1 9.10 -38.28 14.96
C MET A 1 8.27 -37.42 15.92
N ALA A 2 8.88 -36.94 17.00
CA ALA A 2 8.20 -36.05 17.96
C ALA A 2 8.60 -34.61 17.65
N TYR A 3 7.62 -33.75 17.36
CA TYR A 3 7.85 -32.32 17.11
C TYR A 3 7.94 -31.60 18.46
N ALA A 4 9.05 -30.92 18.73
CA ALA A 4 9.19 -30.06 19.90
C ALA A 4 8.35 -28.79 19.68
N SER A 5 7.44 -28.51 20.60
CA SER A 5 6.71 -27.24 20.64
C SER A 5 7.64 -26.17 21.19
N ILE A 6 7.97 -25.17 20.38
CA ILE A 6 8.71 -23.99 20.82
C ILE A 6 7.68 -23.02 21.38
N GLU A 7 7.57 -22.96 22.70
CA GLU A 7 6.84 -21.89 23.37
C GLU A 7 7.69 -20.62 23.30
N MET A 8 7.21 -19.63 22.53
CA MET A 8 7.80 -18.30 22.52
C MET A 8 7.52 -17.62 23.87
N PRO A 9 8.53 -17.08 24.57
CA PRO A 9 8.28 -16.31 25.78
C PRO A 9 7.44 -15.07 25.46
N PRO A 10 6.66 -14.55 26.43
CA PRO A 10 5.91 -13.31 26.22
C PRO A 10 6.90 -12.19 25.87
N PHE A 11 6.63 -11.48 24.77
CA PHE A 11 7.36 -10.27 24.40
C PHE A 11 7.18 -9.25 25.54
N GLN A 12 8.20 -9.13 26.39
CA GLN A 12 8.26 -8.05 27.38
C GLN A 12 8.68 -6.80 26.64
N LEU A 13 7.74 -5.86 26.47
CA LEU A 13 8.06 -4.54 25.93
C LEU A 13 9.12 -3.90 26.84
N ALA A 14 10.26 -3.51 26.26
CA ALA A 14 11.31 -2.85 26.99
C ALA A 14 10.79 -1.52 27.56
N PRO A 15 11.26 -1.05 28.73
CA PRO A 15 10.77 0.18 29.37
C PRO A 15 10.94 1.46 28.52
N GLY A 16 11.61 1.41 27.36
CA GLY A 16 11.71 2.48 26.38
C GLY A 16 10.65 2.49 25.27
N GLU A 17 9.83 1.43 25.12
CA GLU A 17 8.79 1.33 24.07
C GLU A 17 7.52 2.14 24.38
N GLN A 18 7.45 2.81 25.53
CA GLN A 18 6.31 3.66 25.91
C GLN A 18 6.60 5.17 25.80
N ASP A 19 7.75 5.58 25.27
CA ASP A 19 8.02 7.00 25.02
C ASP A 19 7.04 7.54 23.95
N PRO A 20 6.19 8.52 24.28
CA PRO A 20 5.15 9.05 23.38
C PRO A 20 5.70 9.65 22.08
N ARG A 21 6.99 9.97 22.02
CA ARG A 21 7.64 10.47 20.80
C ARG A 21 7.89 9.37 19.76
N PHE A 22 7.91 8.11 20.19
CA PHE A 22 8.10 6.95 19.32
C PHE A 22 6.83 6.12 19.15
N GLN A 23 5.68 6.59 19.68
CA GLN A 23 4.40 5.97 19.44
C GLN A 23 3.93 6.28 18.01
N LEU A 24 3.73 5.21 17.23
CA LEU A 24 3.19 5.34 15.89
C LEU A 24 1.71 5.71 15.98
N ASP A 25 1.32 6.80 15.33
CA ASP A 25 -0.07 7.21 15.21
C ASP A 25 -0.82 6.21 14.30
N PRO A 26 -1.76 5.41 14.83
CA PRO A 26 -2.47 4.42 14.03
C PRO A 26 -3.35 5.04 12.95
N SER A 27 -3.72 6.33 13.07
CA SER A 27 -4.48 7.03 12.03
C SER A 27 -3.64 7.36 10.80
N ARG A 28 -2.31 7.39 10.95
CA ARG A 28 -1.33 7.63 9.87
C ARG A 28 -0.76 6.35 9.28
N MET A 29 -1.16 5.20 9.81
CA MET A 29 -0.75 3.91 9.27
C MET A 29 -1.35 3.72 7.86
N PRO A 30 -0.54 3.32 6.87
CA PRO A 30 -1.07 2.96 5.57
C PRO A 30 -2.05 1.81 5.75
N ARG A 31 -3.25 1.99 5.20
CA ARG A 31 -4.26 0.93 5.20
C ARG A 31 -3.96 -0.04 4.07
N ARG A 32 -4.29 -1.31 4.30
CA ARG A 32 -4.27 -2.31 3.24
C ARG A 32 -5.25 -1.88 2.15
N LEU A 33 -4.78 -1.90 0.91
CA LEU A 33 -5.62 -1.67 -0.25
C LEU A 33 -6.36 -2.98 -0.56
N ASP A 34 -7.65 -3.03 -0.27
CA ASP A 34 -8.53 -4.12 -0.67
C ASP A 34 -9.35 -3.66 -1.88
N LEU A 35 -9.23 -4.42 -2.98
CA LEU A 35 -9.88 -4.13 -4.26
C LEU A 35 -10.82 -5.28 -4.62
N ASP A 36 -12.10 -4.96 -4.78
CA ASP A 36 -13.06 -5.88 -5.36
C ASP A 36 -13.01 -5.76 -6.89
N LEU A 37 -12.37 -6.73 -7.54
CA LEU A 37 -12.18 -6.76 -8.98
C LEU A 37 -13.16 -7.74 -9.64
N PRO A 38 -13.85 -7.34 -10.73
CA PRO A 38 -14.59 -8.29 -11.56
C PRO A 38 -13.67 -9.39 -12.10
N GLU A 39 -14.19 -10.60 -12.25
CA GLU A 39 -13.41 -11.77 -12.68
C GLU A 39 -12.76 -11.56 -14.04
N GLU A 40 -13.47 -10.92 -14.99
CA GLU A 40 -12.95 -10.66 -16.33
C GLU A 40 -11.78 -9.66 -16.31
N LEU A 41 -11.77 -8.73 -15.35
CA LEU A 41 -10.68 -7.79 -15.17
C LEU A 41 -9.48 -8.48 -14.52
N LEU A 42 -9.72 -9.31 -13.50
CA LEU A 42 -8.68 -10.10 -12.85
C LEU A 42 -7.95 -11.01 -13.86
N GLU A 43 -8.69 -11.69 -14.73
CA GLU A 43 -8.09 -12.52 -15.78
C GLU A 43 -7.17 -11.72 -16.70
N LYS A 44 -7.60 -10.53 -17.13
CA LYS A 44 -6.79 -9.67 -18.01
C LYS A 44 -5.51 -9.24 -17.31
N LEU A 45 -5.61 -8.84 -16.04
CA LEU A 45 -4.45 -8.44 -15.23
C LEU A 45 -3.48 -9.60 -15.04
N MET A 46 -3.96 -10.82 -14.76
CA MET A 46 -3.11 -12.00 -14.65
C MET A 46 -2.38 -12.32 -15.95
N ARG A 47 -3.07 -12.24 -17.10
CA ARG A 47 -2.45 -12.45 -18.42
C ARG A 47 -1.37 -11.39 -18.68
N GLN A 48 -1.64 -10.13 -18.34
CA GLN A 48 -0.67 -9.05 -18.50
C GLN A 48 0.54 -9.21 -17.58
N ALA A 49 0.33 -9.61 -16.33
CA ALA A 49 1.39 -9.89 -15.36
C ALA A 49 2.35 -10.95 -15.92
N GLY A 50 1.81 -12.06 -16.43
CA GLY A 50 2.60 -13.11 -17.09
C GLY A 50 3.40 -12.63 -18.30
N ARG A 51 2.84 -11.74 -19.14
CA ARG A 51 3.56 -11.16 -20.29
C ARG A 51 4.67 -10.18 -19.90
N SER A 52 4.48 -9.47 -18.80
CA SER A 52 5.43 -8.48 -18.29
C SER A 52 6.53 -9.08 -17.39
N HIS A 53 6.48 -10.39 -17.13
CA HIS A 53 7.32 -11.06 -16.13
C HIS A 53 7.27 -10.40 -14.74
N ARG A 54 6.10 -9.85 -14.38
CA ARG A 54 5.84 -9.25 -13.07
C ARG A 54 4.81 -10.07 -12.32
N SER A 55 4.84 -9.99 -11.00
CA SER A 55 3.74 -10.48 -10.19
C SER A 55 2.50 -9.59 -10.36
N LEU A 56 1.32 -10.14 -10.07
CA LEU A 56 0.07 -9.38 -10.13
C LEU A 56 0.07 -8.15 -9.19
N PRO A 57 0.55 -8.24 -7.92
CA PRO A 57 0.63 -7.06 -7.05
C PRO A 57 1.55 -5.97 -7.61
N GLU A 58 2.74 -6.32 -8.12
CA GLU A 58 3.67 -5.35 -8.71
C GLU A 58 3.09 -4.66 -9.95
N LEU A 59 2.33 -5.40 -10.76
CA LEU A 59 1.64 -4.81 -11.91
C LEU A 59 0.57 -3.80 -11.46
N ILE A 60 -0.22 -4.15 -10.43
CA ILE A 60 -1.26 -3.26 -9.87
C ILE A 60 -0.62 -1.99 -9.29
N GLU A 61 0.43 -2.12 -8.49
CA GLU A 61 1.18 -0.98 -7.94
C GLU A 61 1.75 -0.09 -9.05
N HIS A 62 2.29 -0.69 -10.10
CA HIS A 62 2.81 0.05 -11.25
C HIS A 62 1.71 0.85 -11.96
N ILE A 63 0.54 0.25 -12.21
CA ILE A 63 -0.58 0.94 -12.85
C ILE A 63 -1.06 2.10 -11.96
N LEU A 64 -1.27 1.84 -10.66
CA LEU A 64 -1.75 2.86 -9.73
C LEU A 64 -0.75 4.01 -9.58
N SER A 65 0.56 3.73 -9.53
CA SER A 65 1.57 4.78 -9.44
C SER A 65 1.58 5.70 -10.66
N GLN A 66 1.36 5.17 -11.87
CA GLN A 66 1.24 5.99 -13.08
C GLN A 66 -0.02 6.87 -13.03
N SER A 67 -1.17 6.30 -12.70
CA SER A 67 -2.42 7.06 -12.60
C SER A 67 -2.38 8.14 -11.51
N CYS A 68 -1.75 7.88 -10.37
CA CYS A 68 -1.62 8.86 -9.29
C CYS A 68 -0.79 10.08 -9.69
N VAL A 69 0.22 9.92 -10.55
CA VAL A 69 1.01 11.05 -11.06
C VAL A 69 0.12 11.96 -11.91
N GLU A 70 -0.65 11.38 -12.83
CA GLU A 70 -1.56 12.13 -13.71
C GLU A 70 -2.61 12.90 -12.91
N ILE A 71 -3.21 12.28 -11.88
CA ILE A 71 -4.22 12.93 -11.01
C ILE A 71 -3.62 14.12 -10.24
N VAL A 72 -2.39 13.99 -9.75
CA VAL A 72 -1.70 15.07 -9.03
C VAL A 72 -1.32 16.22 -9.97
N GLU A 73 -0.92 15.91 -11.20
CA GLU A 73 -0.59 16.91 -12.22
C GLU A 73 -1.84 17.67 -12.69
N ASP A 74 -2.97 16.99 -12.86
CA ASP A 74 -4.26 17.61 -13.18
C ASP A 74 -4.77 18.50 -12.04
N ALA A 75 -4.66 18.04 -10.79
CA ALA A 75 -5.06 18.83 -9.63
C ALA A 75 -4.25 20.14 -9.51
N ARG A 76 -2.95 20.10 -9.77
CA ARG A 76 -2.08 21.30 -9.78
C ARG A 76 -2.40 22.26 -10.92
N SER A 77 -2.91 21.73 -12.03
CA SER A 77 -3.29 22.54 -13.19
C SER A 77 -4.64 23.25 -12.99
N HIS A 78 -5.50 22.71 -12.12
CA HIS A 78 -6.81 23.30 -11.78
C HIS A 78 -6.74 24.30 -10.61
N ASP A 79 -5.68 24.25 -9.80
CA ASP A 79 -5.43 25.16 -8.66
C ASP A 79 -4.55 26.36 -9.06
N ALA A 80 -4.65 26.82 -10.31
CA ALA A 80 -4.08 28.11 -10.70
C ALA A 80 -4.90 29.22 -10.00
N PRO A 81 -4.31 30.00 -9.08
CA PRO A 81 -5.03 31.13 -8.49
C PRO A 81 -5.35 32.11 -9.63
N SER A 82 -6.64 32.33 -9.86
CA SER A 82 -7.11 33.45 -10.67
C SER A 82 -6.64 34.73 -9.98
N LEU A 83 -5.52 35.29 -10.45
CA LEU A 83 -5.04 36.61 -10.04
C LEU A 83 -6.11 37.63 -10.44
N PRO A 84 -6.67 38.43 -9.51
CA PRO A 84 -7.45 39.60 -9.90
C PRO A 84 -6.49 40.70 -10.35
N GLU A 85 -6.78 41.30 -11.52
CA GLU A 85 -6.19 42.57 -11.99
C GLU A 85 -6.61 43.76 -11.10
#